data_AF-A0A7C6DAX8-F1
#
_entry.id   AF-A0A7C6DAX8-F1
#
_cell.length_a   1.000
_cell.length_b   1.000
_cell.length_c   1.000
_cell.angle_alpha   90.00
_cell.angle_beta   90.00
_cell.angle_gamma   90.00
#
_symmetry.space_group_name_H-M   'P 1'
#
loop_
_entity.id
_entity.type
_entity.pdbx_description
1 polymer ?
#
loop_
_entity_poly.entity_id
_entity_poly.type
_entity_poly.pdbx_seq_one_letter_code
_entity_poly.pdbx_strand_id
1 'polypeptide(L)'
;MNAYRDIMSRLGPFRVKEGFEHKKTVASIEALANRADLISRGARPDTYFGQPPDGISYDNLITRAYRHLESLERGELPLKGKFCEPGGSCSDHSVVVVDDKVHLFYTIDSIGYDWPERYVHYIGHASSTNLVDWEIHKPAVAIHPEGHEVYQVWAPAVIHHDGMYWMFYTGVNYNVSQATVLATSKDLYNWERYEKNPLYYPTRWNKWTQESWFDNRDVMIFKDNDTFYMYFYTAGIRKVGNAFPACGVASSKNLVDWKDETLIELGCKYACESPFMVKHENKYYLFYTDCGKGTSYAVSDNPLGGFEVKGLLIGDENHVGDTAHVPSCSEVFEFKGKWYISVAERLPGNEQYIEFMRFYWNEDGSVSVGDFVREPV
;
A
#
# COMPACT_ATOMS: atom_id res chain seq x y z
N MET A 1 3.96 12.18 36.81
CA MET A 1 3.02 12.78 35.84
C MET A 1 2.54 11.65 34.93
N ASN A 2 1.25 11.57 34.55
CA ASN A 2 0.82 10.57 33.54
C ASN A 2 1.63 10.85 32.25
N ALA A 3 2.32 9.84 31.68
CA ALA A 3 3.18 9.98 30.50
C ALA A 3 2.47 10.70 29.34
N TYR A 4 1.18 10.39 29.15
CA TYR A 4 0.33 11.09 28.21
C TYR A 4 0.32 12.62 28.41
N ARG A 5 0.09 13.07 29.65
CA ARG A 5 0.01 14.51 29.98
C ARG A 5 1.36 15.19 29.81
N ASP A 6 2.45 14.49 30.13
CA ASP A 6 3.81 14.98 29.93
C ASP A 6 4.11 15.22 28.45
N ILE A 7 3.86 14.22 27.59
CA ILE A 7 4.01 14.35 26.13
C ILE A 7 3.17 15.50 25.59
N MET A 8 1.89 15.55 25.92
CA MET A 8 0.98 16.59 25.40
C MET A 8 1.38 18.01 25.82
N SER A 9 1.98 18.16 27.00
CA SER A 9 2.51 19.43 27.49
C SER A 9 3.77 19.85 26.72
N ARG A 10 4.72 18.92 26.56
CA ARG A 10 6.00 19.16 25.86
C ARG A 10 5.82 19.37 24.35
N LEU A 11 4.77 18.80 23.78
CA LEU A 11 4.45 18.97 22.36
C LEU A 11 3.85 20.36 22.03
N GLY A 12 3.33 21.07 23.03
CA GLY A 12 2.65 22.36 22.87
C GLY A 12 3.37 23.39 21.99
N PRO A 13 4.68 23.66 22.21
CA PRO A 13 5.46 24.57 21.38
C PRO A 13 5.57 24.18 19.89
N PHE A 14 5.38 22.91 19.54
CA PHE A 14 5.52 22.42 18.16
C PHE A 14 4.21 22.48 17.36
N ARG A 15 3.06 22.56 18.03
CA ARG A 15 1.73 22.61 17.37
C ARG A 15 1.50 23.82 16.48
N VAL A 16 2.23 24.91 16.73
CA VAL A 16 2.13 26.17 15.97
C VAL A 16 3.09 26.22 14.78
N LYS A 17 3.92 25.20 14.59
CA LYS A 17 4.89 25.16 13.48
C LYS A 17 4.18 24.75 12.19
N GLU A 18 4.51 25.47 11.12
CA GLU A 18 4.01 25.22 9.78
C GLU A 18 4.86 24.18 9.03
N GLY A 19 4.33 23.73 7.89
CA GLY A 19 4.97 22.73 7.02
C GLY A 19 4.45 21.31 7.26
N PHE A 20 4.34 20.55 6.17
CA PHE A 20 3.77 19.21 6.17
C PHE A 20 4.50 18.29 7.15
N GLU A 21 5.83 18.24 7.10
CA GLU A 21 6.63 17.34 7.94
C GLU A 21 6.51 17.61 9.44
N HIS A 22 6.42 18.89 9.84
CA HIS A 22 6.19 19.26 11.24
C HIS A 22 4.79 18.85 11.69
N LYS A 23 3.75 19.21 10.90
CA LYS A 23 2.35 18.89 11.22
C LYS A 23 2.14 17.38 11.32
N LYS A 24 2.67 16.62 10.35
CA LYS A 24 2.63 15.16 10.35
C LYS A 24 3.31 14.57 11.59
N THR A 25 4.55 14.99 11.87
CA THR A 25 5.31 14.47 13.03
C THR A 25 4.59 14.74 14.35
N VAL A 26 4.11 15.97 14.56
CA VAL A 26 3.36 16.34 15.77
C VAL A 26 2.10 15.47 15.90
N ALA A 27 1.31 15.35 14.84
CA ALA A 27 0.08 14.58 14.87
C ALA A 27 0.33 13.07 15.07
N SER A 28 1.41 12.50 14.53
CA SER A 28 1.80 11.09 14.77
C SER A 28 2.19 10.85 16.23
N ILE A 29 2.91 11.79 16.88
CA ILE A 29 3.19 11.72 18.32
C ILE A 29 1.90 11.73 19.14
N GLU A 30 0.93 12.58 18.76
CA GLU A 30 -0.37 12.64 19.42
C GLU A 30 -1.15 11.34 19.25
N ALA A 31 -1.20 10.79 18.03
CA ALA A 31 -1.87 9.53 17.74
C ALA A 31 -1.30 8.37 18.57
N LEU A 32 0.03 8.26 18.65
CA LEU A 32 0.71 7.27 19.48
C LEU A 32 0.36 7.42 20.96
N ALA A 33 0.48 8.62 21.50
CA ALA A 33 0.21 8.89 22.91
C ALA A 33 -1.28 8.68 23.25
N ASN A 34 -2.20 9.09 22.36
CA ASN A 34 -3.64 8.88 22.51
C ASN A 34 -3.97 7.39 22.55
N ARG A 35 -3.46 6.59 21.60
CA ARG A 35 -3.72 5.16 21.57
C ARG A 35 -3.11 4.43 22.77
N ALA A 36 -1.90 4.81 23.19
CA ALA A 36 -1.29 4.29 24.42
C ALA A 36 -2.18 4.59 25.65
N ASP A 37 -2.66 5.83 25.82
CA ASP A 37 -3.52 6.21 26.94
C ASP A 37 -4.85 5.43 26.94
N LEU A 38 -5.46 5.19 25.77
CA LEU A 38 -6.64 4.33 25.66
C LEU A 38 -6.36 2.91 26.15
N ILE A 39 -5.26 2.30 25.72
CA ILE A 39 -4.85 0.95 26.16
C ILE A 39 -4.62 0.92 27.67
N SER A 40 -3.96 1.94 28.22
CA SER A 40 -3.71 2.06 29.67
C SER A 40 -5.00 2.12 30.51
N ARG A 41 -6.11 2.56 29.90
CA ARG A 41 -7.45 2.65 30.51
C ARG A 41 -8.32 1.43 30.23
N GLY A 42 -7.74 0.37 29.65
CA GLY A 42 -8.40 -0.92 29.46
C GLY A 42 -8.95 -1.17 28.06
N ALA A 43 -8.69 -0.28 27.08
CA ALA A 43 -8.95 -0.62 25.68
C ALA A 43 -8.07 -1.82 25.27
N ARG A 44 -8.69 -2.86 24.73
CA ARG A 44 -7.99 -4.03 24.22
C ARG A 44 -8.01 -3.94 22.69
N PRO A 45 -6.85 -3.99 22.01
CA PRO A 45 -6.83 -4.11 20.56
C PRO A 45 -7.67 -5.31 20.15
N ASP A 46 -8.57 -5.10 19.19
CA ASP A 46 -9.31 -6.21 18.59
C ASP A 46 -8.35 -7.02 17.71
N THR A 47 -8.63 -8.30 17.55
CA THR A 47 -7.74 -9.21 16.82
C THR A 47 -8.60 -10.15 16.00
N TYR A 48 -8.55 -10.02 14.68
CA TYR A 48 -9.21 -10.99 13.80
C TYR A 48 -8.47 -12.34 13.82
N PHE A 49 -7.14 -12.28 13.93
CA PHE A 49 -6.24 -13.43 13.86
C PHE A 49 -5.76 -13.94 15.23
N GLY A 50 -6.46 -13.55 16.30
CA GLY A 50 -6.32 -14.12 17.65
C GLY A 50 -5.28 -13.48 18.58
N GLN A 51 -4.24 -12.83 18.06
CA GLN A 51 -3.33 -11.98 18.84
C GLN A 51 -3.15 -10.64 18.11
N PRO A 52 -2.97 -9.53 18.85
CA PRO A 52 -2.77 -8.25 18.21
C PRO A 52 -1.41 -8.27 17.49
N PRO A 53 -1.30 -7.60 16.34
CA PRO A 53 -0.02 -7.46 15.66
C PRO A 53 1.06 -6.89 16.57
N ASP A 54 2.32 -7.21 16.24
CA ASP A 54 3.45 -6.82 17.06
C ASP A 54 3.47 -5.32 17.35
N GLY A 55 3.67 -4.97 18.63
CA GLY A 55 3.88 -3.59 19.07
C GLY A 55 2.61 -2.78 19.36
N ILE A 56 1.40 -3.33 19.28
CA ILE A 56 0.18 -2.63 19.77
C ILE A 56 0.08 -2.78 21.30
N SER A 57 0.99 -2.13 22.03
CA SER A 57 1.02 -2.13 23.49
C SER A 57 1.28 -0.72 24.03
N TYR A 58 0.86 -0.48 25.28
CA TYR A 58 1.12 0.79 25.96
C TYR A 58 2.62 1.13 25.93
N ASP A 59 3.48 0.19 26.34
CA ASP A 59 4.92 0.42 26.47
C ASP A 59 5.59 0.75 25.12
N ASN A 60 5.22 0.06 24.04
CA ASN A 60 5.77 0.34 22.72
C ASN A 60 5.33 1.72 22.21
N LEU A 61 4.02 1.97 22.18
CA LEU A 61 3.46 3.21 21.62
C LEU A 61 3.92 4.44 22.40
N ILE A 62 3.94 4.39 23.73
CA ILE A 62 4.40 5.52 24.56
C ILE A 62 5.90 5.77 24.41
N THR A 63 6.71 4.71 24.31
CA THR A 63 8.15 4.83 24.09
C THR A 63 8.45 5.48 22.75
N ARG A 64 7.72 5.09 21.69
CA ARG A 64 7.87 5.70 20.36
C ARG A 64 7.44 7.17 20.35
N ALA A 65 6.31 7.50 20.99
CA ALA A 65 5.87 8.88 21.13
C ALA A 65 6.95 9.76 21.79
N TYR A 66 7.58 9.27 22.87
CA TYR A 66 8.70 9.97 23.52
C TYR A 66 9.91 10.11 22.59
N ARG A 67 10.34 9.05 21.90
CA ARG A 67 11.48 9.12 20.97
C ARG A 67 11.26 10.18 19.88
N HIS A 68 10.07 10.23 19.31
CA HIS A 68 9.74 11.23 18.29
C HIS A 68 9.69 12.64 18.88
N LEU A 69 9.07 12.83 20.05
CA LEU A 69 9.03 14.10 20.77
C LEU A 69 10.45 14.62 21.10
N GLU A 70 11.31 13.77 21.65
CA GLU A 70 12.69 14.14 21.99
C GLU A 70 13.50 14.50 20.74
N SER A 71 13.20 13.89 19.59
CA SER A 71 13.80 14.27 18.32
C SER A 71 13.35 15.67 17.88
N LEU A 72 12.04 15.98 18.00
CA LEU A 72 11.53 17.34 17.76
C LEU A 72 12.19 18.38 18.69
N GLU A 73 12.40 18.04 19.95
CA GLU A 73 13.07 18.91 20.94
C GLU A 73 14.54 19.19 20.59
N ARG A 74 15.20 18.26 19.88
CA ARG A 74 16.54 18.48 19.30
C ARG A 74 16.51 19.23 17.96
N GLY A 75 15.33 19.56 17.44
CA GLY A 75 15.16 20.21 16.14
C GLY A 75 15.17 19.26 14.95
N GLU A 76 15.06 17.94 15.19
CA GLU A 76 15.04 16.90 14.17
C GLU A 76 13.59 16.59 13.74
N LEU A 77 13.41 16.06 12.53
CA LEU A 77 12.14 15.56 12.01
C LEU A 77 12.23 14.04 11.83
N PRO A 78 11.85 13.22 12.83
CA PRO A 78 12.06 11.77 12.81
C PRO A 78 11.23 11.04 11.74
N LEU A 79 10.17 11.67 11.22
CA LEU A 79 9.35 11.12 10.15
C LEU A 79 9.63 11.80 8.80
N LYS A 80 10.80 12.44 8.63
CA LYS A 80 11.10 13.17 7.40
C LYS A 80 11.10 12.25 6.17
N GLY A 81 10.36 12.58 5.12
CA GLY A 81 10.24 11.77 3.90
C GLY A 81 9.39 10.49 4.05
N LYS A 82 8.71 10.31 5.20
CA LYS A 82 7.77 9.20 5.46
C LYS A 82 6.33 9.68 5.26
N PHE A 83 5.75 9.49 4.09
CA PHE A 83 4.42 10.01 3.81
C PHE A 83 3.34 9.26 4.61
N CYS A 84 2.48 10.00 5.27
CA CYS A 84 1.12 9.64 5.71
C CYS A 84 0.33 10.93 5.97
N GLU A 85 -0.99 10.85 6.14
CA GLU A 85 -1.76 11.99 6.63
C GLU A 85 -1.44 12.31 8.09
N PRO A 86 -1.50 13.58 8.53
CA PRO A 86 -1.19 13.94 9.92
C PRO A 86 -2.00 13.13 10.95
N GLY A 87 -1.29 12.34 11.78
CA GLY A 87 -1.88 11.49 12.82
C GLY A 87 -2.46 10.17 12.30
N GLY A 88 -2.38 9.95 10.98
CA GLY A 88 -2.76 8.71 10.33
C GLY A 88 -1.56 7.79 10.05
N SER A 89 -1.88 6.68 9.42
CA SER A 89 -0.98 5.73 8.81
C SER A 89 -1.43 5.53 7.37
N CYS A 90 -0.62 4.95 6.51
CA CYS A 90 -1.07 4.52 5.19
C CYS A 90 -0.34 3.29 4.70
N SER A 91 -1.02 2.57 3.82
CA SER A 91 -0.53 1.39 3.12
C SER A 91 -0.90 1.51 1.65
N ASP A 92 -0.60 0.47 0.88
CA ASP A 92 -0.96 0.22 -0.52
C ASP A 92 -1.30 1.46 -1.36
N HIS A 93 -0.49 1.75 -2.37
CA HIS A 93 -0.62 3.00 -3.09
C HIS A 93 -0.40 2.86 -4.58
N SER A 94 -0.83 3.89 -5.30
CA SER A 94 -0.53 4.11 -6.71
C SER A 94 0.07 5.49 -6.93
N VAL A 95 1.17 5.53 -7.67
CA VAL A 95 1.92 6.71 -8.06
C VAL A 95 1.54 7.10 -9.49
N VAL A 96 1.00 8.31 -9.66
CA VAL A 96 0.71 8.89 -10.97
C VAL A 96 1.52 10.16 -11.15
N VAL A 97 2.39 10.19 -12.15
CA VAL A 97 3.17 11.38 -12.49
C VAL A 97 2.46 12.14 -13.62
N VAL A 98 2.13 13.39 -13.35
CA VAL A 98 1.56 14.33 -14.33
C VAL A 98 2.38 15.61 -14.29
N ASP A 99 3.01 15.93 -15.42
CA ASP A 99 3.98 17.02 -15.53
C ASP A 99 5.06 16.90 -14.42
N ASP A 100 5.32 17.97 -13.67
CA ASP A 100 6.29 18.00 -12.56
C ASP A 100 5.66 17.67 -11.19
N LYS A 101 4.51 16.97 -11.18
CA LYS A 101 3.78 16.62 -9.97
C LYS A 101 3.54 15.12 -9.87
N VAL A 102 3.82 14.59 -8.69
CA VAL A 102 3.45 13.22 -8.28
C VAL A 102 2.11 13.29 -7.56
N HIS A 103 1.15 12.52 -8.02
CA HIS A 103 -0.09 12.21 -7.32
C HIS A 103 0.05 10.83 -6.68
N LEU A 104 -0.35 10.73 -5.42
CA LEU A 104 -0.36 9.50 -4.65
C LEU A 104 -1.80 9.20 -4.24
N PHE A 105 -2.28 8.02 -4.62
CA PHE A 105 -3.53 7.45 -4.14
C PHE A 105 -3.20 6.30 -3.21
N TYR A 106 -3.80 6.24 -2.03
CA TYR A 106 -3.34 5.32 -0.99
C TYR A 106 -4.48 4.82 -0.10
N THR A 107 -4.28 3.64 0.49
CA THR A 107 -5.13 3.13 1.57
C THR A 107 -4.89 3.96 2.83
N ILE A 108 -5.96 4.57 3.37
CA ILE A 108 -5.89 5.33 4.63
C ILE A 108 -5.95 4.37 5.83
N ASP A 109 -4.98 4.47 6.73
CA ASP A 109 -4.88 3.65 7.94
C ASP A 109 -4.74 4.51 9.21
N SER A 110 -4.67 3.84 10.37
CA SER A 110 -4.55 4.50 11.68
C SER A 110 -3.47 3.87 12.55
N ILE A 111 -2.67 4.73 13.18
CA ILE A 111 -1.57 4.34 14.07
C ILE A 111 -2.12 3.60 15.31
N GLY A 112 -1.58 2.41 15.58
CA GLY A 112 -1.88 1.65 16.79
C GLY A 112 -3.24 0.94 16.82
N TYR A 113 -3.93 0.86 15.67
CA TYR A 113 -5.17 0.12 15.50
C TYR A 113 -4.94 -1.10 14.61
N ASP A 114 -5.44 -2.28 15.00
CA ASP A 114 -5.40 -3.46 14.13
C ASP A 114 -6.51 -3.40 13.06
N TRP A 115 -6.40 -4.19 11.99
CA TRP A 115 -7.30 -4.20 10.85
C TRP A 115 -8.81 -4.21 11.22
N PRO A 116 -9.29 -4.97 12.22
CA PRO A 116 -10.72 -4.93 12.62
C PRO A 116 -11.17 -3.60 13.20
N GLU A 117 -10.24 -2.86 13.80
CA GLU A 117 -10.50 -1.54 14.36
C GLU A 117 -10.36 -0.44 13.31
N ARG A 118 -9.90 -0.76 12.09
CA ARG A 118 -9.72 0.19 10.99
C ARG A 118 -10.92 0.17 10.08
N TYR A 119 -11.52 1.34 9.92
CA TYR A 119 -12.59 1.56 8.97
C TYR A 119 -12.00 2.20 7.72
N VAL A 120 -11.43 1.36 6.85
CA VAL A 120 -10.78 1.77 5.60
C VAL A 120 -11.84 2.15 4.57
N HIS A 121 -12.49 3.29 4.83
CA HIS A 121 -13.67 3.75 4.09
C HIS A 121 -13.33 4.56 2.85
N TYR A 122 -12.08 4.99 2.71
CA TYR A 122 -11.65 5.95 1.70
C TYR A 122 -10.32 5.56 1.09
N ILE A 123 -10.16 5.85 -0.20
CA ILE A 123 -8.85 5.96 -0.83
C ILE A 123 -8.41 7.41 -0.75
N GLY A 124 -7.28 7.65 -0.08
CA GLY A 124 -6.68 8.97 0.09
C GLY A 124 -6.11 9.51 -1.21
N HIS A 125 -5.88 10.82 -1.25
CA HIS A 125 -5.25 11.49 -2.37
C HIS A 125 -4.33 12.60 -1.84
N ALA A 126 -3.07 12.56 -2.25
CA ALA A 126 -2.11 13.62 -1.99
C ALA A 126 -1.29 13.90 -3.25
N SER A 127 -0.65 15.07 -3.29
CA SER A 127 0.33 15.36 -4.34
C SER A 127 1.56 16.06 -3.83
N SER A 128 2.69 15.84 -4.51
CA SER A 128 3.96 16.47 -4.20
C SER A 128 4.70 16.85 -5.48
N THR A 129 5.50 17.92 -5.41
CA THR A 129 6.45 18.30 -6.46
C THR A 129 7.89 17.93 -6.10
N ASN A 130 8.13 17.31 -4.94
CA ASN A 130 9.48 17.06 -4.42
C ASN A 130 9.62 15.80 -3.55
N LEU A 131 8.60 14.93 -3.51
CA LEU A 131 8.52 13.66 -2.76
C LEU A 131 8.64 13.76 -1.22
N VAL A 132 8.76 14.96 -0.65
CA VAL A 132 8.91 15.16 0.81
C VAL A 132 7.79 16.02 1.37
N ASP A 133 7.46 17.12 0.70
CA ASP A 133 6.37 18.00 1.08
C ASP A 133 5.12 17.62 0.28
N TRP A 134 4.02 17.34 0.98
CA TRP A 134 2.78 16.86 0.38
C TRP A 134 1.62 17.80 0.66
N GLU A 135 0.79 17.97 -0.36
CA GLU A 135 -0.53 18.58 -0.28
C GLU A 135 -1.57 17.45 -0.21
N ILE A 136 -2.33 17.40 0.88
CA ILE A 136 -3.43 16.43 1.06
C ILE A 136 -4.69 16.99 0.41
N HIS A 137 -5.36 16.17 -0.39
CA HIS A 137 -6.58 16.51 -1.12
C HIS A 137 -7.81 15.84 -0.48
N LYS A 138 -8.98 16.12 -1.05
CA LYS A 138 -10.19 15.33 -0.74
C LYS A 138 -9.93 13.87 -1.13
N PRO A 139 -10.38 12.88 -0.33
CA PRO A 139 -10.28 11.48 -0.71
C PRO A 139 -10.90 11.21 -2.09
N ALA A 140 -10.25 10.35 -2.86
CA ALA A 140 -10.60 10.06 -4.25
C ALA A 140 -11.93 9.31 -4.36
N VAL A 141 -12.07 8.23 -3.61
CA VAL A 141 -13.28 7.40 -3.56
C VAL A 141 -13.63 7.01 -2.12
N ALA A 142 -14.89 6.64 -1.92
CA ALA A 142 -15.40 6.09 -0.66
C ALA A 142 -16.13 4.77 -0.91
N ILE A 143 -16.30 3.98 0.16
CA ILE A 143 -17.15 2.79 0.18
C ILE A 143 -18.58 3.08 -0.33
N HIS A 144 -19.28 2.03 -0.77
CA HIS A 144 -20.69 2.11 -1.17
C HIS A 144 -21.59 1.33 -0.23
N PRO A 145 -22.70 1.89 0.24
CA PRO A 145 -23.68 1.14 1.02
C PRO A 145 -24.25 -0.09 0.31
N GLU A 146 -24.33 -0.06 -1.03
CA GLU A 146 -24.95 -1.13 -1.85
C GLU A 146 -23.95 -1.86 -2.76
N GLY A 147 -22.66 -1.53 -2.65
CA GLY A 147 -21.60 -2.07 -3.53
C GLY A 147 -20.92 -3.29 -2.92
N HIS A 148 -20.03 -3.91 -3.69
CA HIS A 148 -19.18 -4.98 -3.15
C HIS A 148 -18.19 -4.43 -2.13
N GLU A 149 -17.76 -3.18 -2.31
CA GLU A 149 -16.90 -2.41 -1.41
C GLU A 149 -17.64 -1.80 -0.21
N VAL A 150 -18.69 -2.47 0.30
CA VAL A 150 -19.50 -1.95 1.41
C VAL A 150 -18.77 -1.92 2.74
N TYR A 151 -17.79 -2.81 2.93
CA TYR A 151 -17.02 -2.88 4.15
C TYR A 151 -15.76 -2.02 4.09
N GLN A 152 -14.91 -2.22 3.07
CA GLN A 152 -13.65 -1.50 2.92
C GLN A 152 -13.21 -1.34 1.45
N VAL A 153 -12.31 -0.39 1.20
CA VAL A 153 -11.62 -0.17 -0.08
C VAL A 153 -10.10 -0.18 0.11
N TRP A 154 -9.35 -0.95 -0.69
CA TRP A 154 -7.89 -1.10 -0.55
C TRP A 154 -7.15 -0.97 -1.88
N ALA A 155 -5.83 -0.77 -1.80
CA ALA A 155 -4.85 -1.00 -2.85
C ALA A 155 -5.28 -0.45 -4.23
N PRO A 156 -5.32 0.89 -4.38
CA PRO A 156 -5.66 1.50 -5.65
C PRO A 156 -4.53 1.27 -6.67
N ALA A 157 -4.89 1.20 -7.94
CA ALA A 157 -4.00 1.25 -9.09
C ALA A 157 -4.61 2.17 -10.14
N VAL A 158 -3.89 3.26 -10.45
CA VAL A 158 -4.37 4.29 -11.36
C VAL A 158 -3.55 4.27 -12.65
N ILE A 159 -4.24 4.20 -13.79
CA ILE A 159 -3.62 4.36 -15.10
C ILE A 159 -4.29 5.50 -15.87
N HIS A 160 -3.57 6.11 -16.79
CA HIS A 160 -4.13 7.04 -17.77
C HIS A 160 -4.27 6.36 -19.13
N HIS A 161 -5.49 6.34 -19.67
CA HIS A 161 -5.78 5.79 -20.99
C HIS A 161 -6.94 6.53 -21.66
N ASP A 162 -6.74 6.89 -22.93
CA ASP A 162 -7.76 7.53 -23.78
C ASP A 162 -8.36 8.82 -23.16
N GLY A 163 -7.48 9.67 -22.59
CA GLY A 163 -7.88 10.94 -21.98
C GLY A 163 -8.63 10.81 -20.65
N MET A 164 -8.62 9.62 -20.04
CA MET A 164 -9.29 9.31 -18.78
C MET A 164 -8.33 8.61 -17.84
N TYR A 165 -8.42 8.92 -16.55
CA TYR A 165 -7.80 8.15 -15.48
C TYR A 165 -8.74 7.05 -15.02
N TRP A 166 -8.19 5.85 -14.87
CA TRP A 166 -8.91 4.66 -14.44
C TRP A 166 -8.29 4.16 -13.15
N MET A 167 -9.05 4.18 -12.06
CA MET A 167 -8.65 3.64 -10.77
C MET A 167 -9.32 2.28 -10.58
N PHE A 168 -8.51 1.24 -10.61
CA PHE A 168 -8.88 -0.10 -10.19
C PHE A 168 -8.49 -0.23 -8.72
N TYR A 169 -9.39 -0.73 -7.89
CA TYR A 169 -9.10 -0.88 -6.46
C TYR A 169 -9.81 -2.11 -5.92
N THR A 170 -9.40 -2.57 -4.75
CA THR A 170 -10.00 -3.73 -4.08
C THR A 170 -11.22 -3.28 -3.32
N GLY A 171 -12.39 -3.80 -3.69
CA GLY A 171 -13.62 -3.68 -2.92
C GLY A 171 -13.79 -4.89 -2.01
N VAL A 172 -14.18 -4.65 -0.77
CA VAL A 172 -14.33 -5.68 0.25
C VAL A 172 -15.72 -5.63 0.86
N ASN A 173 -16.39 -6.79 0.89
CA ASN A 173 -17.71 -6.92 1.49
C ASN A 173 -17.63 -7.34 2.97
N TYR A 174 -18.77 -7.42 3.66
CA TYR A 174 -18.80 -7.80 5.09
C TYR A 174 -18.33 -9.23 5.39
N ASN A 175 -18.28 -10.10 4.37
CA ASN A 175 -17.73 -11.45 4.49
C ASN A 175 -16.22 -11.50 4.21
N VAL A 176 -15.59 -10.33 3.99
CA VAL A 176 -14.19 -10.20 3.57
C VAL A 176 -13.92 -10.92 2.25
N SER A 177 -14.94 -11.03 1.40
CA SER A 177 -14.77 -11.37 0.00
C SER A 177 -14.27 -10.13 -0.73
N GLN A 178 -13.21 -10.30 -1.51
CA GLN A 178 -12.51 -9.22 -2.20
C GLN A 178 -12.79 -9.31 -3.71
N ALA A 179 -13.04 -8.18 -4.35
CA ALA A 179 -13.20 -8.09 -5.80
C ALA A 179 -12.61 -6.79 -6.33
N THR A 180 -12.22 -6.79 -7.61
CA THR A 180 -11.81 -5.55 -8.27
C THR A 180 -13.04 -4.69 -8.56
N VAL A 181 -12.97 -3.43 -8.18
CA VAL A 181 -13.95 -2.38 -8.49
C VAL A 181 -13.26 -1.25 -9.24
N LEU A 182 -14.05 -0.44 -9.96
CA LEU A 182 -13.56 0.60 -10.86
C LEU A 182 -14.19 1.96 -10.57
N ALA A 183 -13.37 3.00 -10.66
CA ALA A 183 -13.78 4.39 -10.81
C ALA A 183 -12.95 5.08 -11.89
N THR A 184 -13.50 6.12 -12.51
CA THR A 184 -12.82 6.90 -13.55
C THR A 184 -12.82 8.38 -13.21
N SER A 185 -11.83 9.11 -13.73
CA SER A 185 -11.70 10.55 -13.51
C SER A 185 -11.07 11.22 -14.73
N LYS A 186 -11.51 12.45 -15.04
CA LYS A 186 -10.87 13.27 -16.08
C LYS A 186 -9.71 14.11 -15.57
N ASP A 187 -9.60 14.28 -14.25
CA ASP A 187 -8.74 15.30 -13.65
C ASP A 187 -7.94 14.84 -12.42
N LEU A 188 -8.08 13.57 -12.00
CA LEU A 188 -7.51 12.96 -10.78
C LEU A 188 -8.17 13.37 -9.45
N TYR A 189 -9.10 14.33 -9.44
CA TYR A 189 -9.73 14.85 -8.23
C TYR A 189 -11.19 14.43 -8.11
N ASN A 190 -11.91 14.38 -9.23
CA ASN A 190 -13.32 14.04 -9.30
C ASN A 190 -13.48 12.65 -9.92
N TRP A 191 -13.94 11.69 -9.11
CA TRP A 191 -14.05 10.29 -9.49
C TRP A 191 -15.51 9.86 -9.62
N GLU A 192 -15.82 9.20 -10.72
CA GLU A 192 -17.11 8.59 -11.02
C GLU A 192 -16.98 7.07 -10.93
N ARG A 193 -17.84 6.44 -10.14
CA ARG A 193 -17.78 5.00 -9.93
C ARG A 193 -18.42 4.26 -11.09
N TYR A 194 -17.87 3.09 -11.42
CA TYR A 194 -18.45 2.25 -12.44
C TYR A 194 -19.73 1.57 -11.92
N GLU A 195 -20.85 1.83 -12.58
CA GLU A 195 -22.18 1.40 -12.14
C GLU A 195 -22.34 -0.13 -12.06
N LYS A 196 -21.50 -0.89 -12.77
CA LYS A 196 -21.56 -2.37 -12.80
C LYS A 196 -20.52 -3.03 -11.90
N ASN A 197 -19.99 -2.31 -10.90
CA ASN A 197 -19.13 -2.91 -9.88
C ASN A 197 -19.86 -4.05 -9.13
N PRO A 198 -19.15 -5.12 -8.72
CA PRO A 198 -17.72 -5.35 -8.91
C PRO A 198 -17.36 -5.66 -10.36
N LEU A 199 -16.23 -5.10 -10.82
CA LEU A 199 -15.78 -5.21 -12.20
C LEU A 199 -15.24 -6.61 -12.51
N TYR A 200 -14.44 -7.17 -11.60
CA TYR A 200 -13.73 -8.41 -11.86
C TYR A 200 -13.54 -9.27 -10.60
N TYR A 201 -13.67 -10.57 -10.80
CA TYR A 201 -13.25 -11.63 -9.90
C TYR A 201 -12.85 -12.86 -10.74
N PRO A 202 -11.86 -13.65 -10.30
CA PRO A 202 -11.42 -14.84 -11.03
C PRO A 202 -12.49 -15.93 -11.01
N THR A 203 -12.58 -16.71 -12.09
CA THR A 203 -13.56 -17.80 -12.23
C THR A 203 -12.93 -19.13 -12.64
N ARG A 204 -11.67 -19.10 -13.12
CA ARG A 204 -11.03 -20.27 -13.74
C ARG A 204 -10.24 -21.15 -12.78
N TRP A 205 -9.52 -20.58 -11.81
CA TRP A 205 -8.51 -21.31 -11.02
C TRP A 205 -8.86 -21.47 -9.54
N ASN A 206 -9.97 -20.88 -9.12
CA ASN A 206 -10.42 -20.89 -7.74
C ASN A 206 -11.96 -20.87 -7.69
N LYS A 207 -12.50 -20.85 -6.47
CA LYS A 207 -13.95 -20.82 -6.22
C LYS A 207 -14.32 -19.54 -5.50
N TRP A 208 -14.09 -18.40 -6.17
CA TRP A 208 -14.49 -17.11 -5.64
C TRP A 208 -15.96 -17.11 -5.22
N THR A 209 -16.26 -16.50 -4.07
CA THR A 209 -17.60 -16.42 -3.48
C THR A 209 -17.75 -15.13 -2.70
N GLN A 210 -18.94 -14.55 -2.71
CA GLN A 210 -19.29 -13.37 -1.89
C GLN A 210 -19.61 -13.73 -0.43
N GLU A 211 -19.83 -15.02 -0.14
CA GLU A 211 -20.42 -15.48 1.12
C GLU A 211 -19.39 -15.83 2.21
N SER A 212 -18.09 -15.75 1.90
CA SER A 212 -17.01 -16.02 2.84
C SER A 212 -15.75 -15.29 2.43
N TRP A 213 -14.75 -15.31 3.33
CA TRP A 213 -13.42 -14.77 3.06
C TRP A 213 -12.89 -15.28 1.72
N PHE A 214 -12.43 -14.37 0.88
CA PHE A 214 -11.80 -14.73 -0.37
C PHE A 214 -10.72 -13.74 -0.79
N ASP A 215 -9.53 -14.26 -1.10
CA ASP A 215 -8.38 -13.47 -1.53
C ASP A 215 -8.43 -13.15 -3.03
N ASN A 216 -8.66 -11.88 -3.34
CA ASN A 216 -8.63 -11.32 -4.70
C ASN A 216 -8.48 -9.80 -4.59
N ARG A 217 -7.25 -9.35 -4.36
CA ARG A 217 -6.91 -7.95 -4.01
C ARG A 217 -5.61 -7.51 -4.67
N ASP A 218 -5.24 -6.28 -4.38
CA ASP A 218 -3.95 -5.68 -4.75
C ASP A 218 -3.75 -5.68 -6.26
N VAL A 219 -4.73 -5.09 -6.94
CA VAL A 219 -4.75 -5.07 -8.40
C VAL A 219 -3.71 -4.07 -8.89
N MET A 220 -3.10 -4.36 -10.02
CA MET A 220 -2.40 -3.35 -10.81
C MET A 220 -2.69 -3.60 -12.29
N ILE A 221 -2.74 -2.53 -13.09
CA ILE A 221 -2.91 -2.62 -14.54
C ILE A 221 -1.65 -2.25 -15.29
N PHE A 222 -1.16 -3.16 -16.12
CA PHE A 222 -0.03 -2.95 -17.02
C PHE A 222 -0.49 -3.05 -18.47
N LYS A 223 -0.10 -2.07 -19.29
CA LYS A 223 -0.41 -2.05 -20.72
C LYS A 223 0.82 -2.45 -21.53
N ASP A 224 0.67 -3.44 -22.41
CA ASP A 224 1.65 -3.72 -23.46
C ASP A 224 0.94 -3.80 -24.82
N ASN A 225 1.41 -3.00 -25.77
CA ASN A 225 0.79 -2.82 -27.08
C ASN A 225 -0.71 -2.44 -26.97
N ASP A 226 -1.59 -3.28 -27.51
CA ASP A 226 -3.05 -3.16 -27.54
C ASP A 226 -3.74 -3.96 -26.43
N THR A 227 -2.97 -4.49 -25.48
CA THR A 227 -3.49 -5.36 -24.41
C THR A 227 -3.21 -4.75 -23.05
N PHE A 228 -4.21 -4.83 -22.18
CA PHE A 228 -4.09 -4.54 -20.75
C PHE A 228 -4.03 -5.85 -19.99
N TYR A 229 -3.16 -5.89 -19.00
CA TYR A 229 -2.99 -7.01 -18.09
C TYR A 229 -3.28 -6.53 -16.67
N MET A 230 -4.16 -7.24 -15.97
CA MET A 230 -4.39 -7.06 -14.54
C MET A 230 -3.58 -8.12 -13.80
N TYR A 231 -2.71 -7.68 -12.90
CA TYR A 231 -2.04 -8.56 -11.95
C TYR A 231 -2.66 -8.32 -10.58
N PHE A 232 -2.86 -9.38 -9.80
CA PHE A 232 -3.51 -9.30 -8.49
C PHE A 232 -3.11 -10.49 -7.63
N TYR A 233 -3.17 -10.34 -6.31
CA TYR A 233 -2.98 -11.47 -5.40
C TYR A 233 -4.26 -12.30 -5.28
N THR A 234 -4.11 -13.62 -5.37
CA THR A 234 -5.20 -14.57 -5.11
C THR A 234 -4.68 -15.92 -4.60
N ALA A 235 -5.59 -16.76 -4.12
CA ALA A 235 -5.30 -18.16 -3.83
C ALA A 235 -5.72 -19.05 -5.02
N GLY A 236 -4.77 -19.75 -5.62
CA GLY A 236 -5.04 -20.80 -6.62
C GLY A 236 -5.41 -22.12 -5.94
N ILE A 237 -6.20 -22.98 -6.58
CA ILE A 237 -6.54 -24.32 -6.07
C ILE A 237 -5.83 -25.39 -6.92
N ARG A 238 -4.97 -26.23 -6.30
CA ARG A 238 -4.39 -27.39 -6.99
C ARG A 238 -5.47 -28.46 -7.23
N LYS A 239 -5.24 -29.38 -8.18
CA LYS A 239 -6.17 -30.51 -8.47
C LYS A 239 -6.53 -31.38 -7.25
N VAL A 240 -5.66 -31.39 -6.23
CA VAL A 240 -5.85 -32.16 -4.98
C VAL A 240 -6.58 -31.34 -3.89
N GLY A 241 -7.03 -30.12 -4.20
CA GLY A 241 -7.83 -29.28 -3.31
C GLY A 241 -7.04 -28.31 -2.42
N ASN A 242 -5.71 -28.43 -2.37
CA ASN A 242 -4.88 -27.52 -1.57
C ASN A 242 -4.75 -26.14 -2.26
N ALA A 243 -5.05 -25.08 -1.51
CA ALA A 243 -4.82 -23.72 -1.94
C ALA A 243 -3.31 -23.38 -1.92
N PHE A 244 -2.89 -22.46 -2.79
CA PHE A 244 -1.53 -21.91 -2.81
C PHE A 244 -1.56 -20.42 -3.17
N PRO A 245 -0.64 -19.61 -2.63
CA PRO A 245 -0.52 -18.19 -2.96
C PRO A 245 -0.08 -18.03 -4.42
N ALA A 246 -0.73 -17.15 -5.17
CA ALA A 246 -0.37 -16.88 -6.55
C ALA A 246 -0.67 -15.43 -6.94
N CYS A 247 0.11 -14.94 -7.91
CA CYS A 247 -0.27 -13.75 -8.66
C CYS A 247 -1.19 -14.19 -9.81
N GLY A 248 -2.45 -13.79 -9.79
CA GLY A 248 -3.37 -13.95 -10.91
C GLY A 248 -3.05 -12.98 -12.04
N VAL A 249 -3.32 -13.41 -13.28
CA VAL A 249 -3.22 -12.55 -14.46
C VAL A 249 -4.49 -12.64 -15.29
N ALA A 250 -5.14 -11.50 -15.52
CA ALA A 250 -6.23 -11.36 -16.47
C ALA A 250 -5.86 -10.39 -17.59
N SER A 251 -6.46 -10.53 -18.77
CA SER A 251 -6.24 -9.61 -19.90
C SER A 251 -7.52 -8.91 -20.34
N SER A 252 -7.38 -7.70 -20.88
CA SER A 252 -8.47 -6.91 -21.45
C SER A 252 -8.00 -6.14 -22.68
N LYS A 253 -8.96 -5.82 -23.56
CA LYS A 253 -8.77 -4.90 -24.69
C LYS A 253 -9.39 -3.53 -24.46
N ASN A 254 -10.22 -3.37 -23.42
CA ASN A 254 -11.06 -2.19 -23.22
C ASN A 254 -11.20 -1.78 -21.75
N LEU A 255 -10.39 -2.35 -20.84
CA LEU A 255 -10.35 -2.05 -19.41
C LEU A 255 -11.57 -2.47 -18.60
N VAL A 256 -12.63 -2.97 -19.24
CA VAL A 256 -13.88 -3.36 -18.56
C VAL A 256 -14.20 -4.85 -18.71
N ASP A 257 -13.86 -5.46 -19.84
CA ASP A 257 -14.06 -6.89 -20.07
C ASP A 257 -12.73 -7.63 -19.84
N TRP A 258 -12.69 -8.48 -18.82
CA TRP A 258 -11.48 -9.16 -18.37
C TRP A 258 -11.56 -10.68 -18.58
N LYS A 259 -10.48 -11.26 -19.08
CA LYS A 259 -10.32 -12.70 -19.34
C LYS A 259 -9.22 -13.29 -18.48
N ASP A 260 -9.54 -14.35 -17.74
CA ASP A 260 -8.58 -15.16 -16.97
C ASP A 260 -7.49 -15.80 -17.86
N GLU A 261 -6.23 -15.37 -17.73
CA GLU A 261 -5.09 -15.91 -18.49
C GLU A 261 -4.32 -17.01 -17.74
N THR A 262 -3.68 -16.68 -16.61
CA THR A 262 -2.84 -17.62 -15.84
C THR A 262 -2.74 -17.30 -14.34
N LEU A 263 -2.08 -18.21 -13.60
CA LEU A 263 -1.50 -17.95 -12.29
C LEU A 263 0.02 -18.02 -12.38
N ILE A 264 0.72 -17.09 -11.73
CA ILE A 264 2.17 -17.08 -11.59
C ILE A 264 2.51 -17.49 -10.16
N GLU A 265 3.26 -18.60 -10.02
CA GLU A 265 3.82 -19.05 -8.75
C GLU A 265 5.21 -18.43 -8.56
N LEU A 266 5.35 -17.54 -7.56
CA LEU A 266 6.59 -16.80 -7.26
C LEU A 266 7.44 -17.45 -6.17
N GLY A 267 7.00 -18.61 -5.65
CA GLY A 267 7.73 -19.35 -4.60
C GLY A 267 7.59 -18.76 -3.20
N CYS A 268 6.67 -17.82 -2.98
CA CYS A 268 6.39 -17.25 -1.66
C CYS A 268 5.94 -18.32 -0.67
N LYS A 269 6.46 -18.24 0.56
CA LYS A 269 6.03 -19.10 1.66
C LYS A 269 4.63 -18.72 2.16
N TYR A 270 4.34 -17.43 2.15
CA TYR A 270 3.07 -16.82 2.54
C TYR A 270 2.45 -16.15 1.29
N ALA A 271 1.72 -15.04 1.45
CA ALA A 271 1.12 -14.34 0.31
C ALA A 271 2.19 -13.70 -0.61
N CYS A 272 1.85 -13.56 -1.90
CA CYS A 272 2.60 -12.79 -2.89
C CYS A 272 1.75 -11.57 -3.29
N GLU A 273 1.81 -10.54 -2.46
CA GLU A 273 0.91 -9.39 -2.52
C GLU A 273 1.44 -8.26 -3.40
N SER A 274 0.55 -7.32 -3.73
CA SER A 274 0.91 -6.05 -4.38
C SER A 274 1.84 -6.20 -5.59
N PRO A 275 1.47 -7.01 -6.60
CA PRO A 275 2.25 -7.13 -7.83
C PRO A 275 2.36 -5.77 -8.53
N PHE A 276 3.53 -5.50 -9.10
CA PHE A 276 3.79 -4.30 -9.92
C PHE A 276 4.72 -4.67 -11.09
N MET A 277 4.32 -4.36 -12.32
CA MET A 277 5.03 -4.73 -13.55
C MET A 277 5.59 -3.48 -14.20
N VAL A 278 6.87 -3.54 -14.56
CA VAL A 278 7.50 -2.59 -15.46
C VAL A 278 8.12 -3.33 -16.63
N LYS A 279 7.97 -2.78 -17.84
CA LYS A 279 8.73 -3.24 -19.00
C LYS A 279 9.96 -2.37 -19.19
N HIS A 280 11.13 -2.99 -19.17
CA HIS A 280 12.42 -2.32 -19.37
C HIS A 280 13.28 -3.17 -20.31
N GLU A 281 13.87 -2.53 -21.33
CA GLU A 281 14.69 -3.21 -22.35
C GLU A 281 14.07 -4.50 -22.93
N ASN A 282 12.76 -4.44 -23.22
CA ASN A 282 11.95 -5.54 -23.75
C ASN A 282 11.77 -6.76 -22.82
N LYS A 283 12.11 -6.62 -21.53
CA LYS A 283 11.82 -7.61 -20.48
C LYS A 283 10.76 -7.10 -19.52
N TYR A 284 10.08 -8.03 -18.87
CA TYR A 284 9.02 -7.78 -17.89
C TYR A 284 9.58 -8.02 -16.48
N TYR A 285 9.56 -6.97 -15.67
CA TYR A 285 10.01 -6.98 -14.28
C TYR A 285 8.78 -6.94 -13.38
N LEU A 286 8.49 -8.06 -12.72
CA LEU A 286 7.40 -8.19 -11.77
C LEU A 286 7.96 -8.04 -10.35
N PHE A 287 7.69 -6.90 -9.73
CA PHE A 287 7.88 -6.65 -8.32
C PHE A 287 6.67 -7.18 -7.54
N TYR A 288 6.89 -7.64 -6.32
CA TYR A 288 5.82 -8.15 -5.45
C TYR A 288 6.28 -8.15 -4.00
N THR A 289 5.32 -8.07 -3.09
CA THR A 289 5.54 -8.33 -1.67
C THR A 289 5.65 -9.83 -1.44
N ASP A 290 6.85 -10.32 -1.12
CA ASP A 290 7.06 -11.65 -0.56
C ASP A 290 6.79 -11.55 0.95
N CYS A 291 5.53 -11.77 1.35
CA CYS A 291 5.11 -11.62 2.73
C CYS A 291 6.00 -12.47 3.64
N GLY A 292 6.49 -11.87 4.73
CA GLY A 292 7.51 -12.44 5.61
C GLY A 292 8.95 -12.15 5.21
N LYS A 293 9.20 -11.39 4.14
CA LYS A 293 10.54 -10.90 3.78
C LYS A 293 10.58 -9.43 3.36
N GLY A 294 9.71 -9.04 2.42
CA GLY A 294 9.68 -7.68 1.87
C GLY A 294 9.41 -7.65 0.36
N THR A 295 9.95 -6.65 -0.34
CA THR A 295 9.79 -6.49 -1.79
C THR A 295 10.81 -7.34 -2.53
N SER A 296 10.33 -8.29 -3.32
CA SER A 296 11.10 -9.15 -4.21
C SER A 296 10.77 -8.85 -5.67
N TYR A 297 11.57 -9.37 -6.60
CA TYR A 297 11.25 -9.25 -8.02
C TYR A 297 11.61 -10.50 -8.82
N ALA A 298 10.92 -10.66 -9.95
CA ALA A 298 11.16 -11.70 -10.94
C ALA A 298 11.14 -11.11 -12.35
N VAL A 299 11.84 -11.76 -13.29
CA VAL A 299 12.04 -11.25 -14.65
C VAL A 299 11.59 -12.28 -15.68
N SER A 300 10.92 -11.84 -16.74
CA SER A 300 10.55 -12.70 -17.86
C SER A 300 10.64 -11.98 -19.21
N ASP A 301 10.64 -12.76 -20.29
CA ASP A 301 10.45 -12.28 -21.67
C ASP A 301 8.96 -12.30 -22.07
N ASN A 302 8.06 -12.75 -21.20
CA ASN A 302 6.62 -12.87 -21.46
C ASN A 302 5.79 -12.32 -20.27
N PRO A 303 4.81 -11.42 -20.51
CA PRO A 303 4.00 -10.86 -19.42
C PRO A 303 3.11 -11.91 -18.73
N LEU A 304 2.86 -13.05 -19.37
CA LEU A 304 1.96 -14.10 -18.87
C LEU A 304 2.66 -15.22 -18.08
N GLY A 305 3.98 -15.21 -17.93
CA GLY A 305 4.65 -16.27 -17.17
C GLY A 305 6.08 -16.56 -17.64
N GLY A 306 6.70 -17.59 -17.05
CA GLY A 306 8.11 -17.86 -17.26
C GLY A 306 9.01 -16.87 -16.51
N PHE A 307 8.55 -16.40 -15.35
CA PHE A 307 9.29 -15.50 -14.49
C PHE A 307 10.41 -16.24 -13.76
N GLU A 308 11.64 -15.77 -13.92
CA GLU A 308 12.79 -16.17 -13.13
C GLU A 308 12.88 -15.27 -11.89
N VAL A 309 12.67 -15.83 -10.71
CA VAL A 309 12.76 -15.10 -9.43
C VAL A 309 14.22 -14.69 -9.21
N LYS A 310 14.44 -13.39 -9.02
CA LYS A 310 15.78 -12.81 -8.77
C LYS A 310 16.08 -12.62 -7.29
N GLY A 311 15.06 -12.62 -6.44
CA GLY A 311 15.17 -12.58 -4.99
C GLY A 311 14.71 -11.26 -4.38
N LEU A 312 15.07 -11.06 -3.11
CA LEU A 312 14.69 -9.91 -2.30
C LEU A 312 15.45 -8.65 -2.70
N LEU A 313 14.72 -7.55 -2.92
CA LEU A 313 15.26 -6.23 -3.23
C LEU A 313 15.27 -5.31 -2.00
N ILE A 314 14.18 -5.30 -1.22
CA ILE A 314 14.02 -4.47 -0.01
C ILE A 314 13.41 -5.35 1.07
N GLY A 315 14.12 -5.57 2.19
CA GLY A 315 13.58 -6.34 3.32
C GLY A 315 14.65 -7.15 4.06
N ASP A 316 14.20 -8.18 4.76
CA ASP A 316 15.04 -9.15 5.47
C ASP A 316 14.63 -10.59 5.18
N GLU A 317 15.53 -11.38 4.60
CA GLU A 317 15.34 -12.82 4.33
C GLU A 317 15.07 -13.64 5.62
N ASN A 318 15.49 -13.14 6.78
CA ASN A 318 15.38 -13.81 8.08
C ASN A 318 14.36 -13.15 9.01
N HIS A 319 13.41 -12.38 8.48
CA HIS A 319 12.37 -11.74 9.31
C HIS A 319 11.60 -12.78 10.13
N VAL A 320 11.47 -12.53 11.42
CA VAL A 320 10.82 -13.42 12.40
C VAL A 320 9.54 -12.86 12.99
N GLY A 321 9.15 -11.64 12.61
CA GLY A 321 7.94 -10.98 13.10
C GLY A 321 6.70 -11.31 12.28
N ASP A 322 5.68 -10.47 12.41
CA ASP A 322 4.48 -10.52 11.57
C ASP A 322 4.83 -10.51 10.07
N THR A 323 4.33 -11.49 9.34
CA THR A 323 4.62 -11.67 7.91
C THR A 323 4.03 -10.57 7.04
N ALA A 324 3.01 -9.87 7.52
CA ALA A 324 2.41 -8.70 6.85
C ALA A 324 3.08 -7.38 7.25
N HIS A 325 4.10 -7.40 8.14
CA HIS A 325 4.89 -6.24 8.54
C HIS A 325 6.31 -6.29 7.96
N VAL A 326 6.36 -6.22 6.64
CA VAL A 326 7.59 -6.12 5.86
C VAL A 326 7.47 -4.96 4.87
N PRO A 327 8.57 -4.41 4.33
CA PRO A 327 8.50 -3.39 3.29
C PRO A 327 7.72 -3.92 2.07
N SER A 328 6.56 -3.33 1.77
CA SER A 328 5.58 -3.90 0.83
C SER A 328 5.07 -2.88 -0.19
N CYS A 329 4.29 -3.36 -1.17
CA CYS A 329 3.49 -2.53 -2.07
C CYS A 329 4.32 -1.59 -2.96
N SER A 330 5.46 -2.09 -3.45
CA SER A 330 6.42 -1.23 -4.13
C SER A 330 6.05 -0.93 -5.58
N GLU A 331 6.07 0.36 -5.95
CA GLU A 331 5.91 0.80 -7.35
C GLU A 331 7.16 1.54 -7.84
N VAL A 332 7.62 1.19 -9.04
CA VAL A 332 8.76 1.84 -9.72
C VAL A 332 8.25 2.89 -10.71
N PHE A 333 8.78 4.10 -10.61
CA PHE A 333 8.36 5.23 -11.45
C PHE A 333 9.53 6.17 -11.77
N GLU A 334 9.38 6.95 -12.83
CA GLU A 334 10.30 8.03 -13.19
C GLU A 334 9.73 9.37 -12.75
N PHE A 335 10.56 10.22 -12.15
CA PHE A 335 10.21 11.59 -11.79
C PHE A 335 11.43 12.50 -11.97
N LYS A 336 11.28 13.61 -12.70
CA LYS A 336 12.36 14.57 -13.00
C LYS A 336 13.65 13.92 -13.54
N GLY A 337 13.50 13.01 -14.52
CA GLY A 337 14.63 12.35 -15.21
C GLY A 337 15.38 11.31 -14.36
N LYS A 338 14.72 10.81 -13.31
CA LYS A 338 15.32 9.99 -12.26
C LYS A 338 14.34 8.89 -11.88
N TRP A 339 14.86 7.67 -11.70
CA TRP A 339 14.06 6.53 -11.25
C TRP A 339 13.97 6.45 -9.73
N TYR A 340 12.78 6.09 -9.27
CA TYR A 340 12.44 5.87 -7.88
C TYR A 340 11.64 4.59 -7.72
N ILE A 341 11.73 4.00 -6.53
CA ILE A 341 10.83 2.97 -6.07
C ILE A 341 10.17 3.47 -4.79
N SER A 342 8.85 3.36 -4.75
CA SER A 342 8.06 3.61 -3.54
C SER A 342 7.93 2.32 -2.75
N VAL A 343 7.70 2.42 -1.44
CA VAL A 343 7.48 1.26 -0.56
C VAL A 343 6.66 1.68 0.66
N ALA A 344 5.75 0.82 1.13
CA ALA A 344 5.12 0.99 2.43
C ALA A 344 6.03 0.35 3.50
N GLU A 345 6.66 1.16 4.34
CA GLU A 345 7.32 0.69 5.55
C GLU A 345 6.26 0.39 6.62
N ARG A 346 6.39 -0.73 7.32
CA ARG A 346 5.49 -1.13 8.39
C ARG A 346 6.28 -1.34 9.68
N LEU A 347 6.01 -0.50 10.68
CA LEU A 347 6.68 -0.52 11.97
C LEU A 347 5.76 -1.08 13.07
N PRO A 348 6.32 -1.74 14.11
CA PRO A 348 5.52 -2.30 15.21
C PRO A 348 4.61 -1.26 15.87
N GLY A 349 3.37 -1.65 16.17
CA GLY A 349 2.32 -0.73 16.60
C GLY A 349 1.53 -0.13 15.45
N ASN A 350 1.54 -0.77 14.27
CA ASN A 350 0.75 -0.37 13.10
C ASN A 350 1.00 1.08 12.68
N GLU A 351 2.27 1.49 12.71
CA GLU A 351 2.70 2.71 12.05
C GLU A 351 3.21 2.35 10.67
N GLN A 352 2.53 2.82 9.63
CA GLN A 352 2.89 2.54 8.25
C GLN A 352 3.00 3.85 7.47
N TYR A 353 4.04 3.91 6.65
CA TYR A 353 4.40 5.10 5.90
C TYR A 353 4.79 4.73 4.48
N ILE A 354 4.35 5.53 3.51
CA ILE A 354 4.85 5.41 2.13
C ILE A 354 6.16 6.19 2.04
N GLU A 355 7.21 5.52 1.59
CA GLU A 355 8.55 6.05 1.45
C GLU A 355 9.05 5.88 0.02
N PHE A 356 10.07 6.66 -0.35
CA PHE A 356 10.65 6.64 -1.68
C PHE A 356 12.15 6.41 -1.59
N MET A 357 12.69 5.55 -2.46
CA MET A 357 14.12 5.27 -2.58
C MET A 357 14.57 5.54 -4.01
N ARG A 358 15.85 5.89 -4.20
CA ARG A 358 16.44 5.93 -5.55
C ARG A 358 16.46 4.52 -6.13
N PHE A 359 16.07 4.38 -7.39
CA PHE A 359 16.05 3.11 -8.09
C PHE A 359 17.04 3.12 -9.25
N TYR A 360 17.71 1.99 -9.49
CA TYR A 360 18.71 1.84 -10.53
C TYR A 360 18.48 0.58 -11.36
N TRP A 361 18.46 0.76 -12.67
CA TRP A 361 18.60 -0.31 -13.65
C TRP A 361 20.10 -0.58 -13.84
N ASN A 362 20.54 -1.83 -13.62
CA ASN A 362 21.94 -2.22 -13.78
C ASN A 362 22.20 -2.75 -15.20
N GLU A 363 23.45 -2.65 -15.68
CA GLU A 363 23.83 -3.08 -17.04
C GLU A 363 23.61 -4.58 -17.31
N ASP A 364 23.62 -5.42 -16.27
CA ASP A 364 23.37 -6.86 -16.38
C ASP A 364 21.87 -7.22 -16.37
N GLY A 365 20.99 -6.22 -16.32
CA GLY A 365 19.54 -6.38 -16.26
C GLY A 365 19.00 -6.68 -14.85
N SER A 366 19.85 -6.68 -13.82
CA SER A 366 19.39 -6.65 -12.42
C SER A 366 18.97 -5.25 -11.99
N VAL A 367 18.39 -5.13 -10.80
CA VAL A 367 17.96 -3.83 -10.24
C VAL A 367 18.53 -3.64 -8.85
N SER A 368 18.72 -2.38 -8.45
CA SER A 368 19.17 -2.02 -7.10
C SER A 368 18.49 -0.75 -6.59
N VAL A 369 18.53 -0.55 -5.27
CA VAL A 369 17.97 0.63 -4.59
C VAL A 369 19.06 1.38 -3.84
N GLY A 370 18.94 2.71 -3.79
CA GLY A 370 19.81 3.59 -3.01
C GLY A 370 19.15 4.05 -1.72
N ASP A 371 19.57 5.21 -1.23
CA ASP A 371 19.02 5.77 0.00
C ASP A 371 17.55 6.22 -0.15
N PHE A 372 16.86 6.23 0.99
CA PHE A 372 15.56 6.86 1.13
C PHE A 372 15.65 8.37 0.86
N VAL A 373 14.63 8.90 0.19
CA VAL A 373 14.47 10.33 -0.07
C VAL A 373 14.04 11.03 1.22
N ARG A 374 14.98 11.79 1.80
CA ARG A 374 14.74 12.60 3.01
C ARG A 374 14.76 14.11 2.74
N GLU A 375 15.19 14.50 1.55
CA GLU A 375 15.29 15.91 1.12
C GLU A 375 14.52 16.11 -0.19
N PRO A 376 13.94 17.31 -0.41
CA PRO A 376 13.26 17.67 -1.65
C PRO A 376 14.07 17.34 -2.92
N VAL A 377 13.46 16.67 -3.89
CA VAL A 377 14.10 16.27 -5.17
C VAL A 377 13.79 17.16 -6.36
#